data_AF-A0A5E4J696-F1
#
_entry.id   AF-A0A5E4J696-F1
#
_cell.length_a   1.000
_cell.length_b   1.000
_cell.length_c   1.000
_cell.angle_alpha   90.00
_cell.angle_beta   90.00
_cell.angle_gamma   90.00
#
_symmetry.space_group_name_H-M   'P 1'
#
loop_
_entity.id
_entity.type
_entity.pdbx_description
1 polymer ?
#
loop_
_entity_poly.entity_id
_entity_poly.type
_entity_poly.pdbx_seq_one_letter_code
_entity_poly.pdbx_strand_id
1 'polypeptide(L)'
;MEFFSTRTHIPGKALLELARKRPGCLILCITDTHIQNLYQEWEAIKEASQVGQFVLFCIDQAYRDRHVEESLASLGQVYYINRLEDLVALVIDVTERAYFGESFISL
;
A
#
# COMPACT_ATOMS: atom_id res chain seq x y z
N MET A 1 1.78 27.23 8.02
CA MET A 1 1.76 25.92 8.70
C MET A 1 2.63 25.03 7.84
N GLU A 2 3.90 24.89 8.19
CA GLU A 2 4.81 23.99 7.48
C GLU A 2 4.52 22.58 7.98
N PHE A 3 3.88 21.76 7.13
CA PHE A 3 3.76 20.34 7.40
C PHE A 3 5.17 19.77 7.28
N PHE A 4 5.77 19.39 8.41
CA PHE A 4 7.04 18.68 8.42
C PHE A 4 6.86 17.34 7.72
N SER A 5 7.10 17.36 6.41
CA SER A 5 7.39 16.21 5.56
C SER A 5 8.73 15.63 6.00
N THR A 6 8.79 14.98 7.15
CA THR A 6 10.00 14.29 7.60
C THR A 6 9.77 12.79 7.63
N ARG A 7 9.32 12.31 6.47
CA ARG A 7 9.41 10.95 5.93
C ARG A 7 8.68 9.86 6.71
N THR A 8 7.99 9.00 5.96
CA THR A 8 7.16 7.92 6.50
C THR A 8 8.05 6.79 7.05
N HIS A 9 7.74 6.30 8.26
CA HIS A 9 8.37 5.12 8.85
C HIS A 9 7.35 4.00 8.95
N ILE A 10 7.58 2.89 8.23
CA ILE A 10 6.69 1.72 8.27
C ILE A 10 7.23 0.71 9.29
N PRO A 11 6.52 0.41 10.40
CA PRO A 11 6.99 -0.55 11.41
C PRO A 11 6.73 -2.01 10.96
N GLY A 12 7.58 -2.51 10.05
CA GLY A 12 7.43 -3.82 9.40
C GLY A 12 7.31 -4.99 10.39
N LYS A 13 8.13 -5.03 11.44
CA LYS A 13 8.04 -6.10 12.46
C LYS A 13 6.69 -6.14 13.18
N ALA A 14 6.18 -4.98 13.59
CA ALA A 14 4.87 -4.89 14.25
C ALA A 14 3.74 -5.27 13.28
N LEU A 15 3.87 -4.86 12.02
CA LEU A 15 2.96 -5.26 10.95
C LEU A 15 2.92 -6.79 10.78
N LEU A 16 4.09 -7.43 10.73
CA LEU A 16 4.21 -8.88 10.61
C LEU A 16 3.57 -9.61 11.79
N GLU A 17 3.80 -9.15 13.01
CA GLU A 17 3.16 -9.74 14.20
C GLU A 17 1.63 -9.66 14.14
N LEU A 18 1.09 -8.53 13.68
CA LEU A 18 -0.35 -8.35 13.52
C LEU A 18 -0.92 -9.23 12.40
N ALA A 19 -0.25 -9.30 11.25
CA ALA A 19 -0.65 -10.13 10.13
C ALA A 19 -0.67 -11.63 10.50
N ARG A 20 0.35 -12.11 11.23
CA ARG A 20 0.39 -13.49 11.74
C ARG A 20 -0.75 -13.82 12.72
N LYS A 21 -1.18 -12.84 13.53
CA LYS A 21 -2.34 -13.00 14.43
C LYS A 21 -3.67 -13.02 13.69
N ARG A 22 -3.72 -12.47 12.47
CA ARG A 22 -4.94 -12.35 11.64
C ARG A 22 -4.62 -12.66 10.17
N PRO A 23 -4.38 -13.94 9.81
CA PRO A 23 -4.13 -14.32 8.44
C PRO A 23 -5.24 -13.84 7.49
N GLY A 24 -4.86 -13.33 6.33
CA GLY A 24 -5.78 -12.74 5.35
C GLY A 24 -6.24 -11.32 5.69
N CYS A 25 -5.69 -10.67 6.72
CA CYS A 25 -6.04 -9.28 7.03
C CYS A 25 -5.67 -8.32 5.88
N LEU A 26 -6.49 -7.29 5.68
CA LEU A 26 -6.16 -6.19 4.80
C LEU A 26 -5.12 -5.28 5.48
N ILE A 27 -4.01 -5.04 4.79
CA ILE A 27 -2.93 -4.14 5.18
C ILE A 27 -3.00 -2.91 4.28
N LEU A 28 -3.42 -1.78 4.86
CA LEU A 28 -3.52 -0.50 4.17
C LEU A 28 -2.27 0.34 4.47
N CYS A 29 -1.46 0.60 3.45
CA CYS A 29 -0.29 1.48 3.53
C CYS A 29 -0.57 2.78 2.76
N ILE A 30 -0.63 3.91 3.45
CA ILE A 30 -0.84 5.23 2.84
C ILE A 30 0.47 6.02 2.96
N THR A 31 1.06 6.43 1.84
CA THR A 31 2.40 7.05 1.82
C THR A 31 2.60 7.93 0.60
N ASP A 32 3.52 8.88 0.70
CA ASP A 32 3.98 9.76 -0.38
C ASP A 32 5.21 9.20 -1.13
N THR A 33 5.51 7.91 -0.95
CA THR A 33 6.72 7.20 -1.41
C THR A 33 8.03 7.60 -0.74
N HIS A 34 8.04 8.60 0.15
CA HIS A 34 9.23 8.96 0.94
C HIS A 34 9.36 8.12 2.21
N ILE A 35 9.75 6.85 2.07
CA ILE A 35 9.95 5.93 3.20
C ILE A 35 11.44 5.79 3.52
N GLN A 36 11.87 6.20 4.72
CA GLN A 36 13.29 6.14 5.11
C GLN A 36 13.78 4.75 5.46
N ASN A 37 12.92 3.98 6.11
CA ASN A 37 13.29 2.73 6.76
C ASN A 37 12.93 1.52 5.91
N LEU A 38 12.53 1.72 4.65
CA LEU A 38 11.97 0.67 3.81
C LEU A 38 12.91 -0.53 3.75
N TYR A 39 14.20 -0.31 3.49
CA TYR A 39 15.19 -1.39 3.43
C TYR A 39 15.41 -2.11 4.76
N GLN A 40 15.30 -1.41 5.89
CA GLN A 40 15.51 -2.02 7.22
C GLN A 40 14.34 -2.92 7.62
N GLU A 41 13.13 -2.54 7.24
CA GLU A 41 11.89 -3.24 7.58
C GLU A 41 11.36 -4.10 6.42
N TRP A 42 12.06 -4.11 5.28
CA TRP A 42 11.61 -4.72 4.03
C TRP A 42 11.22 -6.18 4.17
N GLU A 43 12.11 -7.00 4.75
CA GLU A 43 11.85 -8.44 4.90
C GLU A 43 10.61 -8.70 5.77
N ALA A 44 10.41 -7.92 6.83
CA ALA A 44 9.23 -8.07 7.68
C ALA A 44 7.95 -7.62 6.95
N ILE A 45 8.01 -6.56 6.13
CA ILE A 45 6.88 -6.10 5.32
C ILE A 45 6.53 -7.15 4.25
N LYS A 46 7.54 -7.72 3.59
CA LYS A 46 7.38 -8.77 2.57
C LYS A 46 6.78 -10.04 3.16
N GLU A 47 7.23 -10.46 4.33
CA GLU A 47 6.59 -11.58 5.03
C GLU A 47 5.15 -11.24 5.42
N ALA A 48 4.87 -10.01 5.86
CA ALA A 48 3.51 -9.60 6.21
C ALA A 48 2.58 -9.60 4.99
N SER A 49 3.06 -9.20 3.82
CA SER A 49 2.28 -9.22 2.56
C SER A 49 2.03 -10.62 2.02
N GLN A 50 2.77 -11.63 2.47
CA GLN A 50 2.48 -13.04 2.15
C GLN A 50 1.38 -13.62 3.05
N VAL A 51 1.20 -13.06 4.25
CA VAL A 51 0.22 -13.53 5.24
C VAL A 51 -1.08 -12.73 5.20
N GLY A 52 -1.02 -11.45 4.81
CA GLY A 52 -2.15 -10.55 4.63
C GLY A 52 -2.30 -10.08 3.19
N GLN A 53 -3.31 -9.24 2.93
CA GLN A 53 -3.54 -8.59 1.64
C GLN A 53 -2.99 -7.17 1.69
N PHE A 54 -1.90 -6.90 0.99
CA PHE A 54 -1.26 -5.59 1.00
C PHE A 54 -1.84 -4.66 -0.07
N VAL A 55 -2.24 -3.46 0.35
CA VAL A 55 -2.74 -2.41 -0.52
C VAL A 55 -2.01 -1.11 -0.22
N LEU A 56 -1.39 -0.54 -1.24
CA LEU A 56 -0.64 0.70 -1.19
C LEU A 56 -1.45 1.84 -1.80
N PHE A 57 -1.58 2.94 -1.05
CA PHE A 57 -2.13 4.20 -1.48
C PHE A 57 -1.02 5.24 -1.55
N CYS A 58 -0.63 5.60 -2.77
CA CYS A 58 0.37 6.62 -3.06
C CYS A 58 -0.29 7.99 -3.18
N ILE A 59 0.11 8.92 -2.31
CA ILE A 59 -0.30 10.34 -2.35
C ILE A 59 0.85 11.14 -2.95
N ASP A 60 0.57 12.14 -3.77
CA ASP A 60 1.57 13.03 -4.39
C ASP A 60 2.57 12.33 -5.34
N GLN A 61 2.04 12.04 -6.53
CA GLN A 61 2.72 11.37 -7.62
C GLN A 61 3.92 12.17 -8.21
N ALA A 62 4.12 13.44 -7.84
CA ALA A 62 5.16 14.30 -8.41
C ALA A 62 6.56 14.01 -7.85
N TYR A 63 6.67 13.37 -6.68
CA TYR A 63 7.94 13.16 -5.96
C TYR A 63 8.35 11.69 -5.84
N ARG A 64 8.03 10.89 -6.87
CA ARG A 64 8.25 9.45 -6.87
C ARG A 64 9.72 9.04 -6.88
N ASP A 65 10.10 8.21 -5.92
CA ASP A 65 11.23 7.28 -6.08
C ASP A 65 10.71 6.00 -6.77
N ARG A 66 11.07 5.85 -8.05
CA ARG A 66 10.63 4.73 -8.90
C ARG A 66 11.02 3.36 -8.31
N HIS A 67 12.17 3.25 -7.65
CA HIS A 67 12.61 1.98 -7.10
C HIS A 67 11.81 1.57 -5.86
N VAL A 68 11.43 2.56 -5.05
CA VAL A 68 10.52 2.36 -3.91
C VAL A 68 9.13 1.96 -4.39
N GLU A 69 8.61 2.63 -5.42
CA GLU A 69 7.31 2.32 -6.02
C GLU A 69 7.27 0.89 -6.60
N GLU A 70 8.27 0.50 -7.40
CA GLU A 70 8.38 -0.85 -7.97
C GLU A 70 8.50 -1.92 -6.88
N SER A 71 9.26 -1.63 -5.82
CA SER A 71 9.40 -2.54 -4.68
C SER A 71 8.05 -2.72 -3.98
N LEU A 72 7.38 -1.62 -3.58
CA LEU A 72 6.10 -1.71 -2.89
C LEU A 72 5.00 -2.33 -3.78
N ALA A 73 5.03 -2.09 -5.09
CA ALA A 73 4.11 -2.72 -6.04
C ALA A 73 4.27 -4.24 -6.12
N SER A 74 5.47 -4.77 -5.82
CA SER A 74 5.66 -6.22 -5.75
C SER A 74 4.99 -6.88 -4.54
N LEU A 75 4.54 -6.09 -3.55
CA LEU A 75 3.89 -6.60 -2.34
C LEU A 75 2.39 -6.79 -2.50
N GLY A 76 1.76 -6.09 -3.44
CA GLY A 76 0.31 -6.10 -3.60
C GLY A 76 -0.20 -4.99 -4.52
N GLN A 77 -1.45 -4.61 -4.34
CA GLN A 77 -2.10 -3.65 -5.26
C GLN A 77 -1.74 -2.21 -4.92
N VAL A 78 -1.47 -1.40 -5.95
CA VAL A 78 -1.10 0.01 -5.80
C VAL A 78 -2.17 0.91 -6.40
N TYR A 79 -2.55 1.93 -5.64
CA TYR A 79 -3.48 2.97 -6.03
C TYR A 79 -2.83 4.35 -5.86
N TYR A 80 -2.98 5.21 -6.86
CA TYR A 80 -2.48 6.58 -6.81
C TYR A 80 -3.67 7.49 -6.52
N ILE A 81 -3.67 8.14 -5.36
CA ILE A 81 -4.72 9.08 -4.94
C ILE A 81 -4.10 10.45 -4.75
N ASN A 82 -4.20 11.28 -5.77
CA ASN A 82 -3.72 12.66 -5.76
C ASN A 82 -4.86 13.66 -5.59
N ARG A 83 -6.09 13.26 -5.94
CA ARG A 83 -7.30 14.08 -5.86
C ARG A 83 -8.50 13.25 -5.42
N LEU A 84 -9.59 13.92 -5.05
CA LEU A 84 -10.84 13.27 -4.66
C LEU A 84 -11.37 12.38 -5.79
N GLU A 85 -11.22 12.82 -7.04
CA GLU A 85 -11.67 12.09 -8.22
C GLU A 85 -10.97 10.74 -8.36
N ASP A 86 -9.71 10.62 -7.95
CA ASP A 86 -8.96 9.36 -8.00
C ASP A 86 -9.55 8.33 -7.03
N LEU A 87 -9.97 8.78 -5.84
CA LEU A 87 -10.66 7.92 -4.86
C LEU A 87 -12.05 7.52 -5.37
N VAL A 88 -12.80 8.45 -5.97
CA VAL A 88 -14.12 8.15 -6.53
C VAL A 88 -14.01 7.17 -7.69
N ALA A 89 -13.06 7.38 -8.60
CA ALA A 89 -12.78 6.46 -9.72
C ALA A 89 -12.43 5.06 -9.20
N LEU A 90 -11.57 4.97 -8.18
CA LEU A 90 -11.26 3.69 -7.54
C LEU A 90 -12.51 2.99 -7.00
N VAL A 91 -13.36 3.71 -6.27
CA VAL A 91 -14.60 3.13 -5.71
C VAL A 91 -15.51 2.63 -6.84
N ILE A 92 -15.65 3.39 -7.92
CA ILE A 92 -16.44 3.00 -9.09
C ILE A 92 -15.86 1.73 -9.72
N ASP A 93 -14.58 1.72 -10.07
CA ASP A 93 -13.90 0.57 -10.70
C ASP A 93 -14.02 -0.71 -9.84
N VAL A 94 -13.85 -0.57 -8.52
CA VAL A 94 -13.99 -1.68 -7.57
C VAL A 94 -15.43 -2.18 -7.52
N THR A 95 -16.39 -1.26 -7.50
CA THR A 95 -17.81 -1.60 -7.46
C THR A 95 -18.22 -2.31 -8.73
N GLU A 96 -17.82 -1.82 -9.90
CA GLU A 96 -18.12 -2.44 -11.19
C GLU A 96 -17.58 -3.88 -11.24
N ARG A 97 -16.30 -4.09 -10.94
CA ARG A 97 -15.69 -5.43 -10.92
C ARG A 97 -16.41 -6.39 -9.98
N ALA A 98 -16.79 -5.93 -8.79
CA ALA A 98 -17.55 -6.74 -7.84
C ALA A 98 -18.93 -7.15 -8.39
N TYR A 99 -19.63 -6.25 -9.07
CA TYR A 99 -20.94 -6.55 -9.68
C TYR A 99 -20.83 -7.41 -10.95
N PHE A 100 -19.73 -7.32 -11.70
CA PHE A 100 -19.46 -8.17 -12.86
C PHE A 100 -18.86 -9.54 -12.50
N GLY A 101 -18.62 -9.81 -11.21
CA GLY A 101 -18.07 -11.08 -10.74
C GLY A 101 -16.58 -11.26 -11.06
N GLU A 102 -15.87 -10.18 -11.41
CA GLU A 102 -14.43 -10.21 -11.58
C GLU A 102 -13.77 -10.30 -10.20
N SER A 103 -13.01 -11.37 -9.97
CA SER A 103 -12.25 -11.55 -8.75
C SER A 103 -11.19 -10.45 -8.64
N PHE A 104 -11.20 -9.72 -7.52
CA PHE A 104 -10.12 -8.82 -7.12
C PHE A 104 -8.78 -9.53 -6.89
N ILE A 105 -8.82 -10.86 -6.82
CA ILE A 105 -7.71 -11.73 -6.50
C ILE A 105 -7.25 -12.37 -7.81
N SER A 106 -6.25 -11.77 -8.44
CA SER A 106 -5.34 -12.52 -9.30
C SER A 106 -4.46 -13.36 -8.37
N LEU A 107 -4.69 -14.67 -8.33
CA LEU A 107 -3.74 -15.63 -7.73
C LEU A 107 -2.46 -15.69 -8.56
#